data_AF-A0A2D5MTJ3-F1
#
_entry.id   AF-A0A2D5MTJ3-F1
#
_cell.length_a   1.000
_cell.length_b   1.000
_cell.length_c   1.000
_cell.angle_alpha   90.00
_cell.angle_beta   90.00
_cell.angle_gamma   90.00
#
_symmetry.space_group_name_H-M   'P 1'
#
loop_
_entity.id
_entity.type
_entity.pdbx_description
1 polymer ?
#
loop_
_entity_poly.entity_id
_entity_poly.type
_entity_poly.pdbx_seq_one_letter_code
_entity_poly.pdbx_strand_id
1 'polypeptide(L)'
;MDKEYKGMKVVDFKPNEKQEVSEEIQSRLDIVDAFRKRVADGEITEFVTTSLSADGNAVIWSNVPDIAAGVGLFEIGKHILMTQYAPEHDGFDFTPE
;
A
#
# COMPACT_ATOMS: atom_id res chain seq x y z
N MET A 1 3.73 41.37 19.26
CA MET A 1 4.67 42.20 20.04
C MET A 1 6.01 42.00 19.38
N ASP A 2 6.30 42.89 18.44
CA ASP A 2 7.27 42.69 17.38
C ASP A 2 8.68 42.99 17.91
N LYS A 3 9.60 42.05 17.72
CA LYS A 3 11.03 42.32 17.80
C LYS A 3 11.56 42.33 16.38
N GLU A 4 11.85 43.52 15.86
CA GLU A 4 12.59 43.70 14.61
C GLU A 4 14.01 43.11 14.77
N TYR A 5 14.31 42.04 14.04
CA TYR A 5 15.68 41.60 13.79
C TYR A 5 16.10 42.12 12.41
N LYS A 6 16.63 43.35 12.36
CA LYS A 6 17.27 43.89 11.16
C LYS A 6 18.55 43.10 10.86
N GLY A 7 18.55 42.37 9.74
CA GLY A 7 19.77 41.88 9.10
C GLY A 7 19.94 40.38 8.96
N MET A 8 18.93 39.56 9.28
CA MET A 8 19.05 38.10 9.14
C MET A 8 18.02 37.59 8.11
N LYS A 9 18.48 37.29 6.90
CA LYS A 9 17.68 36.56 5.91
C LYS A 9 17.61 35.11 6.37
N VAL A 10 16.54 34.75 7.06
CA VAL A 10 16.22 33.33 7.32
C VAL A 10 15.89 32.71 5.97
N VAL A 11 16.84 31.97 5.42
CA VAL A 11 16.63 31.07 4.29
C VAL A 11 16.40 29.69 4.89
N ASP A 12 15.17 29.20 4.76
CA ASP A 12 14.85 27.81 5.06
C ASP A 12 15.61 26.94 4.05
N PHE A 13 16.62 26.20 4.52
CA PHE A 13 17.53 25.47 3.64
C PHE A 13 16.96 24.15 3.10
N LYS A 14 15.70 23.83 3.41
CA LYS A 14 14.93 22.75 2.77
C LYS A 14 13.43 23.05 2.83
N PRO A 15 12.84 23.70 1.80
CA PRO A 15 11.40 23.81 1.71
C PRO A 15 10.87 22.42 1.40
N ASN A 16 10.48 21.64 2.43
CA ASN A 16 9.91 20.28 2.31
C ASN A 16 10.30 19.61 0.98
N GLU A 17 11.56 19.19 0.84
CA GLU A 17 11.93 18.28 -0.25
C GLU A 17 10.99 17.09 -0.06
N LYS A 18 9.88 17.06 -0.80
CA LYS A 18 9.13 15.83 -1.05
C LYS A 18 10.22 14.90 -1.54
N GLN A 19 10.65 13.97 -0.70
CA GLN A 19 11.48 12.88 -1.14
C GLN A 19 10.81 12.36 -2.40
N GLU A 20 11.50 12.46 -3.53
CA GLU A 20 11.00 11.87 -4.75
C GLU A 20 10.80 10.39 -4.45
N VAL A 21 9.53 10.00 -4.37
CA VAL A 21 9.11 8.63 -4.17
C VAL A 21 9.60 7.90 -5.41
N SER A 22 10.45 6.88 -5.24
CA SER A 22 10.93 6.12 -6.39
C SER A 22 9.74 5.52 -7.14
N GLU A 23 9.88 5.32 -8.45
CA GLU A 23 8.83 4.70 -9.27
C GLU A 23 8.35 3.36 -8.69
N GLU A 24 9.25 2.59 -8.09
CA GLU A 24 8.93 1.33 -7.40
C GLU A 24 8.09 1.54 -6.13
N ILE A 25 8.37 2.57 -5.33
CA ILE A 25 7.52 2.91 -4.18
C ILE A 25 6.18 3.45 -4.68
N GLN A 26 6.17 4.29 -5.73
CA GLN A 26 4.96 4.85 -6.29
C GLN A 26 4.03 3.74 -6.80
N SER A 27 4.55 2.78 -7.56
CA SER A 27 3.77 1.62 -8.05
C SER A 27 3.14 0.81 -6.90
N ARG A 28 3.84 0.63 -5.78
CA ARG A 28 3.27 -0.02 -4.59
C ARG A 28 2.17 0.82 -3.94
N LEU A 29 2.36 2.13 -3.87
CA LEU A 29 1.36 3.05 -3.31
C LEU A 29 0.10 3.08 -4.18
N ASP A 30 0.24 3.05 -5.50
CA ASP A 30 -0.89 3.05 -6.43
C ASP A 30 -1.79 1.82 -6.20
N ILE A 31 -1.20 0.65 -5.96
CA ILE A 31 -1.95 -0.58 -5.59
C ILE A 31 -2.70 -0.40 -4.26
N VAL A 32 -2.04 0.17 -3.25
CA VAL A 32 -2.65 0.42 -1.94
C VAL A 32 -3.79 1.43 -2.04
N ASP A 33 -3.64 2.47 -2.85
CA ASP A 33 -4.66 3.49 -3.05
C ASP A 33 -5.86 2.95 -3.84
N ALA A 34 -5.63 2.12 -4.87
CA ALA A 34 -6.71 1.40 -5.56
C ALA A 34 -7.48 0.47 -4.60
N PHE A 35 -6.76 -0.29 -3.78
CA PHE A 35 -7.38 -1.14 -2.75
C PHE A 35 -8.20 -0.32 -1.75
N ARG A 36 -7.65 0.80 -1.26
CA ARG A 36 -8.33 1.71 -0.35
C ARG A 36 -9.61 2.28 -0.95
N LYS A 37 -9.57 2.71 -2.22
CA LYS A 37 -10.74 3.23 -2.94
C LYS A 37 -11.86 2.18 -2.97
N ARG A 38 -11.55 0.95 -3.34
CA ARG A 38 -12.54 -0.15 -3.41
C ARG A 38 -13.13 -0.53 -2.05
N VAL A 39 -12.35 -0.41 -0.98
CA VAL A 39 -12.86 -0.51 0.40
C VAL A 39 -13.81 0.64 0.71
N ALA A 40 -13.44 1.88 0.37
CA ALA A 40 -14.27 3.07 0.62
C ALA A 40 -15.59 3.06 -0.17
N ASP A 41 -15.55 2.53 -1.40
CA ASP A 41 -16.72 2.37 -2.27
C ASP A 41 -17.62 1.19 -1.84
N GLY A 42 -17.18 0.38 -0.87
CA GLY A 42 -17.94 -0.75 -0.32
C GLY A 42 -17.86 -2.03 -1.16
N GLU A 43 -17.00 -2.07 -2.18
CA GLU A 43 -16.78 -3.26 -3.01
C GLU A 43 -16.02 -4.35 -2.25
N ILE A 44 -15.08 -3.95 -1.40
CA ILE A 44 -14.29 -4.85 -0.56
C ILE A 44 -14.80 -4.71 0.88
N THR A 45 -15.50 -5.74 1.36
CA THR A 45 -16.06 -5.79 2.72
C THR A 45 -15.19 -6.58 3.70
N GLU A 46 -14.35 -7.48 3.19
CA GLU A 46 -13.46 -8.34 3.98
C GLU A 46 -12.16 -8.56 3.21
N PHE A 47 -11.03 -8.67 3.92
CA PHE A 47 -9.74 -8.90 3.28
C PHE A 47 -8.71 -9.54 4.20
N VAL A 48 -7.77 -10.25 3.57
CA VAL A 48 -6.50 -10.67 4.16
C VAL A 48 -5.39 -10.29 3.19
N THR A 49 -4.33 -9.65 3.68
CA THR A 49 -3.16 -9.28 2.88
C THR A 49 -1.87 -9.67 3.58
N THR A 50 -0.79 -9.85 2.81
CA THR A 50 0.56 -10.11 3.33
C THR A 50 1.54 -9.08 2.85
N SER A 51 2.45 -8.67 3.74
CA SER A 51 3.53 -7.75 3.43
C SER A 51 4.86 -8.25 3.99
N LEU A 52 5.95 -7.84 3.37
CA LEU A 52 7.31 -8.06 3.86
C LEU A 52 7.96 -6.71 4.17
N SER A 53 8.46 -6.55 5.38
CA SER A 53 9.27 -5.38 5.75
C SER A 53 10.68 -5.46 5.15
N ALA A 54 11.40 -4.34 5.14
CA ALA A 54 12.80 -4.28 4.71
C ALA A 54 13.71 -5.25 5.50
N ASP A 55 13.36 -5.55 6.76
CA ASP A 55 14.10 -6.48 7.62
C ASP A 55 13.69 -7.95 7.42
N GLY A 56 12.84 -8.25 6.45
CA GLY A 56 12.38 -9.61 6.15
C GLY A 56 11.27 -10.13 7.08
N ASN A 57 10.73 -9.29 7.96
CA ASN A 57 9.57 -9.68 8.79
C ASN A 57 8.30 -9.72 7.92
N ALA A 58 7.65 -10.88 7.88
CA ALA A 58 6.36 -11.07 7.23
C ALA A 58 5.22 -10.72 8.19
N VAL A 59 4.22 -9.98 7.69
CA VAL A 59 3.03 -9.58 8.44
C VAL A 59 1.79 -9.98 7.63
N ILE A 60 0.80 -10.56 8.32
CA ILE A 60 -0.54 -10.78 7.80
C ILE A 60 -1.45 -9.71 8.38
N TRP A 61 -2.13 -8.96 7.52
CA TRP A 61 -3.16 -8.00 7.89
C TRP A 61 -4.51 -8.61 7.57
N SER A 62 -5.49 -8.46 8.45
CA SER A 62 -6.83 -8.98 8.19
C SER A 62 -7.92 -8.08 8.76
N ASN A 63 -9.01 -7.98 8.00
CA ASN A 63 -10.30 -7.48 8.46
C ASN A 63 -11.34 -8.52 8.04
N VAL A 64 -11.66 -9.41 8.97
CA VAL A 64 -12.52 -10.58 8.76
C VAL A 64 -13.32 -10.84 10.05
N PRO A 65 -14.49 -11.49 9.98
CA PRO A 65 -15.37 -11.71 11.13
C PRO A 65 -14.76 -12.71 12.14
N ASP A 66 -13.98 -13.68 11.66
CA ASP A 66 -13.29 -14.66 12.49
C ASP A 66 -12.03 -15.23 11.82
N ILE A 67 -11.28 -16.01 12.60
CA ILE A 67 -10.01 -16.61 12.17
C ILE A 67 -10.22 -17.63 11.03
N ALA A 68 -11.31 -18.39 11.04
CA ALA A 68 -11.57 -19.40 10.01
C ALA A 68 -11.84 -18.74 8.65
N ALA A 69 -12.62 -17.65 8.64
CA ALA A 69 -12.80 -16.82 7.45
C ALA A 69 -11.46 -16.27 6.93
N GLY A 70 -10.61 -15.77 7.83
CA GLY A 70 -9.27 -15.27 7.48
C GLY A 70 -8.38 -16.34 6.85
N VAL A 71 -8.30 -17.53 7.45
CA VAL A 71 -7.51 -18.65 6.91
C VAL A 71 -8.05 -19.08 5.55
N GLY A 72 -9.37 -19.24 5.41
CA GLY A 72 -10.00 -19.64 4.16
C GLY A 72 -9.73 -18.64 3.04
N LEU A 73 -9.90 -17.33 3.31
CA LEU A 73 -9.65 -16.29 2.32
C LEU A 73 -8.17 -16.27 1.88
N PHE A 74 -7.25 -16.44 2.83
CA PHE A 74 -5.82 -16.50 2.54
C PHE A 74 -5.44 -17.71 1.67
N GLU A 75 -5.97 -18.88 1.97
CA GLU A 75 -5.70 -20.11 1.22
C GLU A 75 -6.27 -20.06 -0.21
N ILE A 76 -7.49 -19.53 -0.36
CA ILE A 76 -8.11 -19.31 -1.68
C ILE A 76 -7.29 -18.31 -2.50
N GLY A 77 -6.90 -17.18 -1.91
CA GLY A 77 -6.09 -16.16 -2.59
C GLY A 77 -4.75 -16.72 -3.09
N LYS A 78 -4.06 -17.51 -2.24
CA LYS A 78 -2.84 -18.23 -2.63
C LYS A 78 -3.11 -19.21 -3.77
N HIS A 79 -4.20 -19.97 -3.71
CA HIS A 79 -4.54 -20.92 -4.76
C HIS A 79 -4.80 -20.22 -6.10
N ILE A 80 -5.55 -19.12 -6.10
CA ILE A 80 -5.80 -18.28 -7.29
C ILE A 80 -4.47 -17.79 -7.87
N LEU A 81 -3.61 -17.20 -7.05
CA LEU A 81 -2.30 -16.68 -7.49
C LEU A 81 -1.45 -17.77 -8.16
N MET A 82 -1.43 -18.98 -7.59
CA MET A 82 -0.63 -20.08 -8.13
C MET A 82 -1.24 -20.76 -9.37
N THR A 83 -2.54 -20.62 -9.62
CA THR A 83 -3.25 -21.39 -10.67
C THR A 83 -3.74 -20.53 -11.82
N GLN A 84 -4.12 -19.29 -11.56
CA GLN A 84 -4.67 -18.37 -12.57
C GLN A 84 -3.67 -17.31 -13.02
N TYR A 85 -2.71 -16.97 -12.14
CA TYR A 85 -1.70 -15.94 -12.39
C TYR A 85 -0.27 -16.50 -12.34
N ALA A 86 -0.15 -17.82 -12.54
CA ALA A 86 1.14 -18.47 -12.77
C ALA A 86 1.85 -17.81 -13.98
N PRO A 87 3.20 -17.80 -14.02
CA PRO A 87 4.01 -17.03 -14.98
C PRO A 87 3.76 -17.28 -16.49
N GLU A 88 2.83 -18.16 -16.82
CA GLU A 88 2.43 -18.53 -18.18
C GLU A 88 1.24 -17.69 -18.67
N HIS A 89 0.63 -16.89 -17.80
CA HIS A 89 -0.46 -15.96 -18.09
C HIS A 89 -0.02 -14.51 -17.86
N ASP A 90 0.39 -13.83 -18.92
CA ASP A 90 0.66 -12.38 -18.94
C ASP A 90 -0.63 -11.59 -18.62
N GLY A 91 -0.55 -10.67 -17.66
CA GLY A 91 -1.53 -9.58 -17.53
C GLY A 91 -2.35 -9.50 -16.24
N PHE A 92 -1.79 -9.84 -15.07
CA PHE A 92 -2.47 -9.50 -13.82
C PHE A 92 -2.16 -8.07 -13.38
N ASP A 93 -3.16 -7.20 -13.50
CA ASP A 93 -3.13 -5.84 -12.98
C ASP A 93 -3.86 -5.77 -11.64
N PHE A 94 -3.18 -5.28 -10.60
CA PHE A 94 -3.75 -5.05 -9.27
C PHE A 94 -4.42 -3.67 -9.15
N THR A 95 -4.36 -2.86 -10.20
CA THR A 95 -4.93 -1.50 -10.30
C THR A 95 -6.03 -1.37 -11.36
N PRO A 96 -6.89 -2.39 -11.63
CA PRO A 96 -7.87 -2.28 -12.70
C PRO A 96 -8.80 -1.08 -12.46
N GLU A 97 -9.08 -0.33 -13.54
CA GLU A 97 -9.79 0.96 -13.57
C GLU A 97 -11.06 1.04 -12.72
#